data_AF-A0A533ZD55-F1
#
_entry.id   AF-A0A533ZD55-F1
#
_cell.length_a   1.000
_cell.length_b   1.000
_cell.length_c   1.000
_cell.angle_alpha   90.00
_cell.angle_beta   90.00
_cell.angle_gamma   90.00
#
_symmetry.space_group_name_H-M   'P 1'
#
loop_
_entity.id
_entity.type
_entity.pdbx_description
1 polymer ?
#
loop_
_entity_poly.entity_id
_entity_poly.type
_entity_poly.pdbx_seq_one_letter_code
_entity_poly.pdbx_strand_id
1 'polypeptide(L)'
;IDRNAMKADEGVARDMMGSTLSGMMAGIVEEKPAVSPGTQAYLDRMSQNYWLCSGCGYTAKGDQPVMCPICKAAGDTFTLIDKSMFAAAAKTEGALETELAYDDVPMTWTKDAKEAIRAVPAGFQRRRCKAKIEKTARKMGMTTITLEFAKPYIDEAASEEYTPIFANKGTGAFPPPEKNEAPQPAALQGSRFTWTPDAVARLERAPAGYMRDCTRALIEKHAEKIAATTITYAIAEAGIEQAKGYMEEAMKTGNLKDIIESLIGHKQS
;
A
#
# COMPACT_ATOMS: atom_id res chain seq x y z
N ILE A 1 -31.53 41.97 61.08
CA ILE A 1 -30.36 41.16 60.67
C ILE A 1 -30.76 40.47 59.38
N ASP A 2 -30.34 41.03 58.26
CA ASP A 2 -30.73 40.58 56.93
C ASP A 2 -29.95 39.29 56.57
N ARG A 3 -30.66 38.18 56.35
CA ARG A 3 -30.05 36.86 56.09
C ARG A 3 -29.46 36.74 54.67
N ASN A 4 -29.74 37.67 53.77
CA ASN A 4 -29.24 37.60 52.38
C ASN A 4 -27.94 38.38 52.13
N ALA A 5 -27.32 38.93 53.19
CA ALA A 5 -26.03 39.64 53.11
C ALA A 5 -24.82 38.76 53.46
N MET A 6 -24.99 37.46 53.74
CA MET A 6 -23.87 36.54 53.94
C MET A 6 -23.47 35.91 52.60
N LYS A 7 -22.73 36.66 51.77
CA LYS A 7 -21.94 36.03 50.71
C LYS A 7 -20.69 35.46 51.36
N ALA A 8 -20.55 34.14 51.31
CA ALA A 8 -19.30 33.50 51.69
C ALA A 8 -18.20 34.05 50.78
N ASP A 9 -17.20 34.70 51.38
CA ASP A 9 -16.02 35.17 50.66
C ASP A 9 -15.34 33.96 50.01
N GLU A 10 -14.97 34.08 48.73
CA GLU A 10 -14.34 33.01 47.94
C GLU A 10 -13.09 32.41 48.60
N GLY A 11 -12.45 33.14 49.53
CA GLY A 11 -11.32 32.66 50.32
C GLY A 11 -11.68 31.52 51.28
N VAL A 12 -12.89 31.54 51.88
CA VAL A 12 -13.31 30.53 52.86
C VAL A 12 -13.75 29.23 52.17
N ALA A 13 -14.32 29.33 50.97
CA ALA A 13 -14.67 28.16 50.15
C ALA A 13 -13.41 27.43 49.64
N ARG A 14 -12.31 28.16 49.41
CA ARG A 14 -11.03 27.59 48.96
C ARG A 14 -10.30 26.84 50.07
N ASP A 15 -10.43 27.30 51.32
CA ASP A 15 -9.80 26.68 52.49
C ASP A 15 -10.50 25.37 52.91
N MET A 16 -11.83 25.31 52.79
CA MET A 16 -12.62 24.09 53.03
C MET A 16 -12.40 22.97 52.00
N MET A 17 -11.98 23.31 50.77
CA MET A 17 -11.64 22.33 49.72
C MET A 17 -10.12 22.04 49.63
N GLY A 18 -9.30 22.70 50.44
CA GLY A 18 -7.83 22.58 50.41
C GLY A 18 -7.24 21.51 51.33
N SER A 19 -7.98 21.03 52.34
CA SER A 19 -7.42 20.12 53.36
C SER A 19 -7.79 18.65 53.20
N THR A 20 -8.44 18.25 52.11
CA THR A 20 -8.64 16.82 51.80
C THR A 20 -7.59 16.39 50.79
N LEU A 21 -7.00 15.22 51.02
CA LEU A 21 -5.95 14.60 50.21
C LEU A 21 -6.26 14.51 48.69
N SER A 22 -7.50 14.75 48.27
CA SER A 22 -7.88 14.85 46.84
C SER A 22 -7.53 16.19 46.19
N GLY A 23 -7.41 17.30 46.94
CA GLY A 23 -7.05 18.62 46.38
C GLY A 23 -5.56 18.73 45.99
N MET A 24 -4.68 18.04 46.72
CA MET A 24 -3.24 17.99 46.40
C MET A 24 -2.91 17.07 45.21
N MET A 25 -3.88 16.29 44.72
CA MET A 25 -3.74 15.46 43.50
C MET A 25 -4.41 16.08 42.26
N ALA A 26 -4.96 17.29 42.34
CA ALA A 26 -5.51 18.01 41.18
C ALA A 26 -4.51 18.99 40.54
N GLY A 27 -3.31 19.14 41.13
CA GLY A 27 -2.21 19.97 40.63
C GLY A 27 -1.16 19.21 39.81
N ILE A 28 -1.35 17.91 39.55
CA ILE A 28 -0.55 17.16 38.57
C ILE A 28 -1.23 17.36 37.21
N VAL A 29 -1.07 18.59 36.72
CA VAL A 29 -1.55 19.05 35.42
C VAL A 29 -0.69 18.39 34.34
N GLU A 30 -1.34 17.52 33.56
CA GLU A 30 -1.00 17.17 32.18
C GLU A 30 0.49 16.90 31.89
N GLU A 31 1.03 15.80 32.43
CA GLU A 31 2.11 15.13 31.71
C GLU A 31 1.52 14.56 30.42
N LYS A 32 1.55 15.39 29.37
CA LYS A 32 1.44 14.97 27.97
C LYS A 32 2.34 13.73 27.86
N PRO A 33 1.81 12.54 27.53
CA PRO A 33 2.59 11.32 27.57
C PRO A 33 3.87 11.55 26.79
N ALA A 34 5.02 11.12 27.31
CA ALA A 34 6.32 11.29 26.65
C ALA A 34 6.28 10.60 25.29
N VAL A 35 5.82 11.32 24.28
CA VAL A 35 5.75 10.85 22.90
C VAL A 35 7.17 10.89 22.37
N SER A 36 7.57 9.85 21.64
CA SER A 36 8.92 9.78 21.09
C SER A 36 9.26 11.07 20.32
N PRO A 37 10.52 11.48 20.22
CA PRO A 37 10.91 12.69 19.47
C PRO A 37 10.38 12.69 18.03
N GLY A 38 10.26 11.51 17.41
CA GLY A 38 9.63 11.33 16.10
C GLY A 38 8.13 11.61 16.09
N THR A 39 7.42 11.25 17.16
CA THR A 39 5.99 11.54 17.32
C THR A 39 5.74 13.00 17.65
N GLN A 40 6.62 13.67 18.41
CA GLN A 40 6.49 15.11 18.68
C GLN A 40 6.73 15.94 17.40
N ALA A 41 7.77 15.64 16.61
CA ALA A 41 8.00 16.27 15.31
C ALA A 41 6.85 16.00 14.32
N TYR A 42 6.20 14.83 14.43
CA TYR A 42 5.00 14.51 13.67
C TYR A 42 3.82 15.38 14.11
N LEU A 43 3.53 15.49 15.41
CA LEU A 43 2.46 16.33 15.94
C LEU A 43 2.65 17.81 15.58
N ASP A 44 3.90 18.30 15.60
CA ASP A 44 4.23 19.68 15.21
C ASP A 44 4.09 19.92 13.70
N ARG A 45 4.39 18.91 12.85
CA ARG A 45 4.06 18.98 11.42
C ARG A 45 2.54 18.94 11.19
N MET A 46 1.80 18.20 12.02
CA MET A 46 0.34 18.09 11.91
C MET A 46 -0.38 19.33 12.46
N SER A 47 0.26 20.17 13.29
CA SER A 47 -0.32 21.43 13.76
C SER A 47 -0.17 22.57 12.75
N GLN A 48 0.76 22.48 11.79
CA GLN A 48 0.99 23.50 10.76
C GLN A 48 -0.25 23.74 9.88
N ASN A 49 -0.47 25.00 9.52
CA ASN A 49 -1.53 25.40 8.59
C ASN A 49 -1.19 24.95 7.16
N TYR A 50 -2.20 24.59 6.38
CA TYR A 50 -2.04 24.20 4.98
C TYR A 50 -2.85 25.15 4.11
N TRP A 51 -2.24 25.65 3.04
CA TRP A 51 -2.82 26.62 2.13
C TRP A 51 -2.89 26.02 0.73
N LEU A 52 -4.07 26.03 0.12
CA LEU A 52 -4.29 25.52 -1.23
C LEU A 52 -4.40 26.67 -2.23
N CYS A 53 -3.55 26.68 -3.25
CA CYS A 53 -3.67 27.63 -4.35
C CYS A 53 -4.86 27.27 -5.24
N SER A 54 -5.84 28.17 -5.35
CA SER A 54 -7.03 27.98 -6.18
C SER A 54 -6.74 27.87 -7.69
N GLY A 55 -5.62 28.43 -8.18
CA GLY A 55 -5.30 28.42 -9.61
C GLY A 55 -4.61 27.15 -10.12
N CYS A 56 -3.77 26.49 -9.31
CA CYS A 56 -2.97 25.34 -9.75
C CYS A 56 -2.97 24.14 -8.79
N GLY A 57 -3.65 24.24 -7.64
CA GLY A 57 -3.71 23.16 -6.66
C GLY A 57 -2.45 22.97 -5.81
N TYR A 58 -1.47 23.88 -5.87
CA TYR A 58 -0.28 23.82 -5.01
C TYR A 58 -0.66 23.92 -3.52
N THR A 59 -0.17 23.00 -2.70
CA THR A 59 -0.36 23.01 -1.24
C THR A 59 0.90 23.53 -0.53
N ALA A 60 0.81 24.73 0.06
CA ALA A 60 1.86 25.29 0.91
C ALA A 60 1.66 24.88 2.38
N LYS A 61 2.75 24.82 3.14
CA LYS A 61 2.79 24.43 4.56
C LYS A 61 3.23 25.60 5.42
N GLY A 62 2.64 25.76 6.60
CA GLY A 62 2.96 26.84 7.54
C GLY A 62 2.13 28.09 7.27
N ASP A 63 2.78 29.26 7.33
CA ASP A 63 2.12 30.55 7.19
C ASP A 63 1.66 30.84 5.75
N GLN A 64 0.81 31.86 5.59
CA GLN A 64 0.23 32.21 4.29
C GLN A 64 1.33 32.54 3.27
N PRO A 65 1.41 31.80 2.15
CA PRO A 65 2.44 32.03 1.15
C PRO A 65 2.18 33.32 0.38
N VAL A 66 3.23 34.13 0.16
CA VAL A 66 3.14 35.40 -0.56
C VAL A 66 2.93 35.21 -2.08
N MET A 67 3.43 34.11 -2.63
CA MET A 67 3.33 33.79 -4.07
C MET A 67 3.34 32.28 -4.30
N CYS A 68 2.56 31.82 -5.28
CA CYS A 68 2.59 30.43 -5.71
C CYS A 68 3.83 30.12 -6.57
N PRO A 69 4.63 29.08 -6.25
CA PRO A 69 5.80 28.72 -7.05
C PRO A 69 5.44 28.10 -8.41
N ILE A 70 4.20 27.62 -8.60
CA ILE A 70 3.77 26.95 -9.83
C ILE A 70 3.15 27.95 -10.80
N CYS A 71 2.08 28.65 -10.40
CA CYS A 71 1.36 29.58 -11.28
C CYS A 71 1.69 31.06 -11.04
N LYS A 72 2.58 31.38 -10.09
CA LYS A 72 2.97 32.76 -9.73
C LYS A 72 1.81 33.66 -9.28
N ALA A 73 0.66 33.06 -8.94
CA ALA A 73 -0.46 33.79 -8.37
C ALA A 73 -0.09 34.38 -7.01
N ALA A 74 -0.68 35.54 -6.68
CA ALA A 74 -0.48 36.24 -5.41
C ALA A 74 -1.07 35.45 -4.23
N GLY A 75 -0.56 35.73 -3.03
CA GLY A 75 -0.95 35.07 -1.77
C GLY A 75 -2.44 35.11 -1.42
N ASP A 76 -3.19 36.05 -1.99
CA ASP A 76 -4.64 36.19 -1.78
C ASP A 76 -5.46 35.08 -2.46
N THR A 77 -4.86 34.37 -3.43
CA THR A 77 -5.51 33.24 -4.13
C THR A 77 -5.42 31.92 -3.38
N PHE A 78 -4.78 31.93 -2.20
CA PHE A 78 -4.65 30.76 -1.36
C PHE A 78 -5.82 30.64 -0.39
N THR A 79 -6.47 29.48 -0.40
CA THR A 79 -7.52 29.14 0.56
C THR A 79 -6.91 28.34 1.70
N LEU A 80 -7.16 28.76 2.95
CA LEU A 80 -6.76 27.98 4.12
C LEU A 80 -7.58 26.68 4.18
N ILE A 81 -6.89 25.55 4.29
CA ILE A 81 -7.54 24.27 4.60
C ILE A 81 -7.78 24.27 6.11
N ASP A 82 -8.97 24.71 6.50
CA ASP A 82 -9.35 24.77 7.91
C ASP A 82 -9.66 23.37 8.45
N LYS A 83 -8.83 22.92 9.39
CA LYS A 83 -8.99 21.63 10.09
C LYS A 83 -10.28 21.59 10.90
N SER A 84 -10.81 22.76 11.31
CA SER A 84 -12.07 22.87 12.05
C SER A 84 -13.26 22.35 11.23
N MET A 85 -13.24 22.50 9.90
CA MET A 85 -14.27 21.97 9.00
C MET A 85 -14.30 20.45 9.01
N PHE A 86 -13.14 19.81 9.06
CA PHE A 86 -13.03 18.35 9.15
C PHE A 86 -13.42 17.86 10.54
N ALA A 87 -13.07 18.58 11.62
CA ALA A 87 -13.53 18.26 12.97
C ALA A 87 -15.06 18.41 13.11
N ALA A 88 -15.65 19.43 12.46
CA ALA A 88 -17.09 19.65 12.43
C ALA A 88 -17.82 18.55 11.63
N ALA A 89 -17.30 18.19 10.44
CA ALA A 89 -17.81 17.07 9.66
C ALA A 89 -17.71 15.74 10.43
N ALA A 90 -16.59 15.54 11.13
CA ALA A 90 -16.38 14.35 11.94
C ALA A 90 -17.33 14.30 13.16
N LYS A 91 -17.73 15.45 13.72
CA LYS A 91 -18.74 15.54 14.77
C LYS A 91 -20.16 15.23 14.26
N THR A 92 -20.46 15.57 13.00
CA THR A 92 -21.73 15.21 12.36
C THR A 92 -21.81 13.73 11.96
N GLU A 93 -20.68 13.10 11.66
CA GLU A 93 -20.52 11.66 11.33
C GLU A 93 -20.41 10.76 12.59
N GLY A 94 -20.64 11.30 13.79
CA GLY A 94 -20.75 10.53 15.02
C GLY A 94 -19.43 10.32 15.80
N ALA A 95 -19.35 9.21 16.55
CA ALA A 95 -18.29 8.95 17.50
C ALA A 95 -16.93 8.79 16.81
N LEU A 96 -15.92 9.52 17.30
CA LEU A 96 -14.54 9.44 16.85
C LEU A 96 -13.86 8.29 17.57
N GLU A 97 -13.46 7.27 16.81
CA GLU A 97 -12.68 6.17 17.34
C GLU A 97 -11.23 6.36 16.93
N THR A 98 -10.40 6.79 17.90
CA THR A 98 -8.96 6.92 17.73
C THR A 98 -8.32 5.55 17.73
N GLU A 99 -7.77 5.14 16.59
CA GLU A 99 -6.95 3.93 16.48
C GLU A 99 -5.50 4.31 16.18
N LEU A 100 -4.57 3.54 16.73
CA LEU A 100 -3.18 3.56 16.31
C LEU A 100 -3.10 2.94 14.91
N ALA A 101 -2.69 3.75 13.93
CA ALA A 101 -2.41 3.27 12.59
C ALA A 101 -1.20 2.31 12.61
N TYR A 102 -1.00 1.58 11.52
CA TYR A 102 0.09 0.60 11.36
C TYR A 102 1.51 1.19 11.57
N ASP A 103 1.68 2.51 11.47
CA ASP A 103 2.98 3.19 11.57
C ASP A 103 3.11 4.01 12.88
N ASP A 104 2.48 3.57 13.97
CA ASP A 104 2.52 4.20 15.31
C ASP A 104 2.04 5.67 15.35
N VAL A 105 1.24 6.05 14.36
CA VAL A 105 0.63 7.37 14.24
C VAL A 105 -0.83 7.29 14.70
N PRO A 106 -1.26 8.11 15.68
CA PRO A 106 -2.67 8.15 16.08
C PRO A 106 -3.52 8.73 14.94
N MET A 107 -4.45 7.93 14.43
CA MET A 107 -5.44 8.35 13.42
C MET A 107 -6.85 8.20 13.99
N THR A 108 -7.66 9.24 13.82
CA THR A 108 -9.07 9.23 14.22
C THR A 108 -9.92 8.83 13.03
N TRP A 109 -10.74 7.80 13.20
CA TRP A 109 -11.70 7.36 12.19
C TRP A 109 -13.10 7.71 12.66
N THR A 110 -13.94 8.23 11.77
CA THR A 110 -15.38 8.33 12.04
C THR A 110 -16.00 6.95 12.01
N LYS A 111 -17.06 6.75 12.79
CA LYS A 111 -17.79 5.48 12.84
C LYS A 111 -18.30 5.08 11.45
N ASP A 112 -18.82 6.05 10.71
CA ASP A 112 -19.33 5.87 9.35
C ASP A 112 -18.23 5.41 8.38
N ALA A 113 -17.02 5.99 8.47
CA ALA A 113 -15.88 5.54 7.67
C ALA A 113 -15.44 4.10 8.02
N LYS A 114 -15.51 3.71 9.30
CA LYS A 114 -15.22 2.32 9.72
C LYS A 114 -16.28 1.34 9.22
N GLU A 115 -17.54 1.73 9.24
CA GLU A 115 -18.63 0.92 8.69
C GLU A 115 -18.49 0.76 7.18
N ALA A 116 -18.15 1.83 6.46
CA ALA A 116 -17.92 1.78 5.01
C ALA A 116 -16.78 0.82 4.62
N ILE A 117 -15.68 0.76 5.39
CA ILE A 117 -14.59 -0.21 5.14
C ILE A 117 -15.08 -1.66 5.24
N ARG A 118 -16.17 -1.93 5.96
CA ARG A 118 -16.73 -3.28 6.06
C ARG A 118 -17.32 -3.79 4.75
N ALA A 119 -17.59 -2.91 3.78
CA ALA A 119 -18.01 -3.29 2.43
C ALA A 119 -16.90 -4.00 1.64
N VAL A 120 -15.62 -3.71 1.94
CA VAL A 120 -14.48 -4.39 1.29
C VAL A 120 -14.37 -5.82 1.83
N PRO A 121 -14.17 -6.84 0.97
CA PRO A 121 -13.98 -8.21 1.40
C PRO A 121 -12.91 -8.35 2.50
N ALA A 122 -13.23 -9.17 3.50
CA ALA A 122 -12.37 -9.37 4.66
C ALA A 122 -11.01 -9.97 4.28
N GLY A 123 -9.97 -9.64 5.05
CA GLY A 123 -8.61 -10.13 4.82
C GLY A 123 -7.71 -9.06 4.20
N PHE A 124 -6.94 -9.43 3.18
CA PHE A 124 -5.87 -8.59 2.63
C PHE A 124 -6.39 -7.30 1.99
N GLN A 125 -7.47 -7.36 1.21
CA GLN A 125 -8.04 -6.20 0.51
C GLN A 125 -8.46 -5.11 1.51
N ARG A 126 -9.19 -5.47 2.58
CA ARG A 126 -9.57 -4.53 3.64
C ARG A 126 -8.37 -3.89 4.34
N ARG A 127 -7.34 -4.69 4.68
CA ARG A 127 -6.09 -4.18 5.29
C ARG A 127 -5.35 -3.23 4.35
N ARG A 128 -5.27 -3.57 3.06
CA ARG A 128 -4.65 -2.75 2.02
C ARG A 128 -5.41 -1.44 1.82
N CYS A 129 -6.73 -1.49 1.78
CA CYS A 129 -7.59 -0.31 1.68
C CYS A 129 -7.40 0.62 2.89
N LYS A 130 -7.48 0.10 4.12
CA LYS A 130 -7.22 0.86 5.36
C LYS A 130 -5.84 1.55 5.31
N ALA A 131 -4.79 0.82 4.93
CA ALA A 131 -3.45 1.38 4.81
C ALA A 131 -3.31 2.45 3.70
N LYS A 132 -3.99 2.29 2.56
CA LYS A 132 -4.00 3.26 1.45
C LYS A 132 -4.65 4.57 1.90
N ILE A 133 -5.77 4.49 2.62
CA ILE A 133 -6.49 5.65 3.17
C ILE A 133 -5.62 6.35 4.23
N GLU A 134 -5.08 5.62 5.20
CA GLU A 134 -4.22 6.18 6.25
C GLU A 134 -2.97 6.87 5.67
N LYS A 135 -2.28 6.23 4.73
CA LYS A 135 -1.10 6.82 4.07
C LYS A 135 -1.44 8.12 3.35
N THR A 136 -2.59 8.18 2.71
CA THR A 136 -3.01 9.33 1.90
C THR A 136 -3.46 10.48 2.79
N ALA A 137 -4.18 10.19 3.87
CA ALA A 137 -4.50 11.16 4.92
C ALA A 137 -3.22 11.76 5.55
N ARG A 138 -2.21 10.93 5.87
CA ARG A 138 -0.92 11.43 6.39
C ARG A 138 -0.16 12.31 5.40
N LYS A 139 -0.16 11.97 4.11
CA LYS A 139 0.47 12.81 3.07
C LYS A 139 -0.16 14.20 3.00
N MET A 140 -1.48 14.27 3.25
CA MET A 140 -2.25 15.52 3.27
C MET A 140 -2.25 16.21 4.64
N GLY A 141 -1.63 15.63 5.67
CA GLY A 141 -1.59 16.20 7.00
C GLY A 141 -2.92 16.10 7.77
N MET A 142 -3.81 15.19 7.37
CA MET A 142 -5.09 14.96 8.03
C MET A 142 -4.97 13.85 9.09
N THR A 143 -5.38 14.13 10.33
CA THR A 143 -5.46 13.16 11.44
C THR A 143 -6.83 12.49 11.56
N THR A 144 -7.84 13.04 10.88
CA THR A 144 -9.23 12.59 10.96
C THR A 144 -9.71 12.12 9.61
N ILE A 145 -10.10 10.86 9.53
CA ILE A 145 -10.60 10.19 8.33
C ILE A 145 -12.12 10.17 8.41
N THR A 146 -12.76 10.92 7.51
CA THR A 146 -14.21 10.99 7.33
C THR A 146 -14.69 10.03 6.24
N LEU A 147 -16.00 9.79 6.19
CA LEU A 147 -16.61 8.92 5.18
C LEU A 147 -16.38 9.46 3.77
N GLU A 148 -16.59 10.76 3.55
CA GLU A 148 -16.42 11.40 2.24
C GLU A 148 -14.99 11.23 1.69
N PHE A 149 -13.99 11.27 2.57
CA PHE A 149 -12.60 11.03 2.18
C PHE A 149 -12.33 9.56 1.89
N ALA A 150 -12.89 8.64 2.68
CA ALA A 150 -12.62 7.21 2.58
C ALA A 150 -13.37 6.53 1.42
N LYS A 151 -14.58 6.99 1.10
CA LYS A 151 -15.50 6.42 0.11
C LYS A 151 -14.86 6.11 -1.26
N PRO A 152 -14.17 7.03 -1.95
CA PRO A 152 -13.58 6.72 -3.25
C PRO A 152 -12.55 5.58 -3.20
N TYR A 153 -11.80 5.46 -2.11
CA TYR A 153 -10.83 4.38 -1.92
C TYR A 153 -11.49 3.04 -1.58
N ILE A 154 -12.63 3.09 -0.88
CA ILE A 154 -13.42 1.91 -0.52
C ILE A 154 -14.09 1.34 -1.78
N ASP A 155 -14.69 2.19 -2.61
CA ASP A 155 -15.36 1.78 -3.85
C ASP A 155 -14.34 1.18 -4.84
N GLU A 156 -13.18 1.81 -5.00
CA GLU A 156 -12.06 1.27 -5.79
C GLU A 156 -11.67 -0.12 -5.27
N ALA A 157 -11.43 -0.26 -3.95
CA ALA A 157 -11.03 -1.53 -3.35
C ALA A 157 -12.12 -2.61 -3.37
N ALA A 158 -13.40 -2.23 -3.39
CA ALA A 158 -14.53 -3.16 -3.50
C ALA A 158 -14.73 -3.65 -4.93
N SER A 159 -14.42 -2.81 -5.92
CA SER A 159 -14.51 -3.14 -7.35
C SER A 159 -13.29 -3.87 -7.90
N GLU A 160 -12.12 -3.74 -7.27
CA GLU A 160 -10.92 -4.48 -7.62
C GLU A 160 -11.10 -5.98 -7.32
N GLU A 161 -11.38 -6.78 -8.36
CA GLU A 161 -11.23 -8.23 -8.34
C GLU A 161 -9.75 -8.60 -8.16
N TYR A 162 -9.28 -8.53 -6.91
CA TYR A 162 -7.93 -8.93 -6.56
C TYR A 162 -7.83 -10.46 -6.66
N THR A 163 -7.25 -10.92 -7.76
CA THR A 163 -6.74 -12.29 -7.88
C THR A 163 -5.42 -12.37 -7.11
N PRO A 164 -5.34 -13.16 -6.02
CA PRO A 164 -4.10 -13.27 -5.27
C PRO A 164 -3.02 -13.87 -6.17
N ILE A 165 -1.92 -13.14 -6.34
CA ILE A 165 -0.73 -13.53 -7.10
C ILE A 165 -0.15 -14.88 -6.59
N PHE A 166 -0.54 -15.31 -5.38
CA PHE A 166 -0.16 -16.56 -4.73
C PHE A 166 -1.25 -17.66 -4.71
N ALA A 167 -2.27 -17.60 -5.56
CA ALA A 167 -3.26 -18.69 -5.66
C ALA A 167 -2.63 -20.08 -5.98
N ASN A 168 -1.38 -20.14 -6.47
CA ASN A 168 -0.66 -21.39 -6.73
C ASN A 168 0.20 -21.89 -5.56
N LYS A 169 -0.08 -21.49 -4.31
CA LYS A 169 0.60 -22.09 -3.15
C LYS A 169 -0.38 -22.42 -2.03
N GLY A 170 -0.99 -23.60 -2.14
CA GLY A 170 -1.41 -24.37 -0.97
C GLY A 170 -2.90 -24.48 -0.67
N THR A 171 -3.72 -24.86 -1.65
CA THR A 171 -4.88 -25.73 -1.39
C THR A 171 -4.95 -26.76 -2.52
N GLY A 172 -4.72 -28.03 -2.17
CA GLY A 172 -4.74 -29.15 -3.10
C GLY A 172 -6.15 -29.46 -3.58
N ALA A 173 -6.69 -28.64 -4.47
CA ALA A 173 -7.86 -28.96 -5.27
C ALA A 173 -7.41 -29.11 -6.73
N PHE A 174 -6.93 -30.32 -7.05
CA PHE A 174 -6.86 -30.78 -8.43
C PHE A 174 -8.29 -30.90 -8.96
N PRO A 175 -8.69 -30.20 -10.02
CA PRO A 175 -9.82 -30.68 -10.81
C PRO A 175 -9.46 -32.06 -11.38
N PRO A 176 -10.39 -33.03 -11.38
CA PRO A 176 -10.10 -34.39 -11.84
C PRO A 176 -9.70 -34.37 -13.31
N PRO A 177 -8.71 -35.20 -13.72
CA PRO A 177 -8.28 -35.25 -15.11
C PRO A 177 -9.39 -35.90 -15.95
N GLU A 178 -10.04 -35.11 -16.79
CA GLU A 178 -10.80 -35.65 -17.91
C GLU A 178 -9.82 -36.39 -18.83
N LYS A 179 -10.05 -37.70 -18.93
CA LYS A 179 -9.45 -38.55 -19.94
C LYS A 179 -9.92 -38.02 -21.29
N ASN A 180 -9.00 -37.62 -22.16
CA ASN A 180 -9.16 -37.81 -23.60
C ASN A 180 -7.79 -37.83 -24.29
N GLU A 181 -7.58 -38.97 -24.96
CA GLU A 181 -6.80 -39.25 -26.17
C GLU A 181 -5.46 -38.55 -26.39
N ALA A 182 -4.44 -39.39 -26.61
CA ALA A 182 -3.16 -38.99 -27.16
C ALA A 182 -3.35 -38.22 -28.48
N PRO A 183 -2.76 -37.02 -28.62
CA PRO A 183 -2.59 -36.41 -29.92
C PRO A 183 -1.11 -36.13 -30.21
N GLN A 184 -0.82 -36.28 -31.49
CA GLN A 184 0.43 -36.12 -32.22
C GLN A 184 1.32 -34.93 -31.77
N PRO A 185 2.64 -34.99 -32.03
CA PRO A 185 3.56 -33.90 -31.71
C PRO A 185 3.16 -32.62 -32.45
N ALA A 186 2.48 -31.71 -31.73
CA ALA A 186 2.14 -30.40 -32.23
C ALA A 186 3.42 -29.56 -32.32
N ALA A 187 3.88 -29.33 -33.54
CA ALA A 187 4.99 -28.42 -33.80
C ALA A 187 4.63 -27.02 -33.33
N LEU A 188 5.35 -26.51 -32.32
CA LEU A 188 5.27 -25.12 -31.89
C LEU A 188 5.67 -24.23 -33.08
N GLN A 189 4.73 -23.43 -33.58
CA GLN A 189 4.96 -22.57 -34.76
C GLN A 189 6.19 -21.67 -34.55
N GLY A 190 7.24 -21.90 -35.34
CA GLY A 190 8.47 -21.11 -35.36
C GLY A 190 9.72 -21.76 -34.74
N SER A 191 9.63 -22.96 -34.14
CA SER A 191 10.82 -23.71 -33.70
C SER A 191 11.19 -24.78 -34.72
N ARG A 192 12.49 -24.93 -35.03
CA ARG A 192 12.99 -25.98 -35.94
C ARG A 192 12.92 -27.40 -35.37
N PHE A 193 12.47 -27.52 -34.12
CA PHE A 193 12.46 -28.74 -33.34
C PHE A 193 11.03 -29.22 -33.11
N THR A 194 10.84 -30.53 -33.04
CA THR A 194 9.57 -31.15 -32.67
C THR A 194 9.46 -31.19 -31.15
N TRP A 195 8.56 -30.40 -30.57
CA TRP A 195 8.34 -30.38 -29.12
C TRP A 195 7.33 -31.45 -28.72
N THR A 196 7.63 -32.21 -27.66
CA THR A 196 6.63 -33.07 -27.03
C THR A 196 5.67 -32.23 -26.19
N PRO A 197 4.39 -32.65 -26.04
CA PRO A 197 3.43 -31.94 -25.20
C PRO A 197 3.93 -31.76 -23.76
N ASP A 198 4.65 -32.75 -23.21
CA ASP A 198 5.26 -32.66 -21.88
C ASP A 198 6.33 -31.56 -21.77
N ALA A 199 7.12 -31.35 -22.84
CA ALA A 199 8.12 -30.30 -22.89
C ALA A 199 7.49 -28.89 -22.98
N VAL A 200 6.38 -28.77 -23.72
CA VAL A 200 5.59 -27.52 -23.80
C VAL A 200 4.99 -27.17 -22.45
N ALA A 201 4.35 -28.13 -21.76
CA ALA A 201 3.80 -27.91 -20.42
C ALA A 201 4.87 -27.45 -19.41
N ARG A 202 6.10 -27.97 -19.54
CA ARG A 202 7.22 -27.54 -18.69
C ARG A 202 7.67 -26.12 -18.97
N LEU A 203 7.63 -25.68 -20.23
CA LEU A 203 7.92 -24.31 -20.66
C LEU A 203 6.83 -23.33 -20.19
N GLU A 204 5.56 -23.73 -20.22
CA GLU A 204 4.43 -22.91 -19.78
C GLU A 204 4.43 -22.63 -18.26
N ARG A 205 5.06 -23.50 -17.47
CA ARG A 205 5.29 -23.24 -16.03
C ARG A 205 6.18 -22.03 -15.76
N ALA A 206 7.04 -21.63 -16.71
CA ALA A 206 7.76 -20.36 -16.62
C ALA A 206 6.80 -19.18 -16.90
N PRO A 207 6.90 -18.04 -16.20
CA PRO A 207 5.97 -16.91 -16.37
C PRO A 207 6.00 -16.35 -17.79
N ALA A 208 4.84 -15.90 -18.27
CA ALA A 208 4.67 -15.37 -19.62
C ALA A 208 5.50 -14.10 -19.87
N GLY A 209 5.89 -13.90 -21.13
CA GLY A 209 6.76 -12.81 -21.56
C GLY A 209 8.22 -13.23 -21.68
N TYR A 210 9.12 -12.28 -21.44
CA TYR A 210 10.54 -12.41 -21.73
C TYR A 210 11.21 -13.67 -21.14
N MET A 211 10.90 -14.05 -19.89
CA MET A 211 11.53 -15.22 -19.26
C MET A 211 11.15 -16.54 -19.93
N ARG A 212 9.94 -16.67 -20.49
CA ARG A 212 9.53 -17.87 -21.23
C ARG A 212 10.23 -17.96 -22.58
N ASP A 213 10.39 -16.83 -23.26
CA ASP A 213 11.11 -16.76 -24.55
C ASP A 213 12.61 -17.05 -24.38
N CYS A 214 13.23 -16.53 -23.32
CA CYS A 214 14.61 -16.86 -22.93
C CYS A 214 14.76 -18.36 -22.67
N THR A 215 13.83 -18.93 -21.90
CA THR A 215 13.86 -20.35 -21.54
C THR A 215 13.72 -21.23 -22.78
N ARG A 216 12.85 -20.84 -23.73
CA ARG A 216 12.70 -21.53 -25.01
C ARG A 216 14.00 -21.53 -25.79
N ALA A 217 14.62 -20.36 -25.99
CA ALA A 217 15.87 -20.23 -26.74
C ALA A 217 17.02 -21.07 -26.13
N LEU A 218 17.06 -21.18 -24.80
CA LEU A 218 18.06 -21.99 -24.10
C LEU A 218 17.84 -23.49 -24.26
N ILE A 219 16.58 -23.96 -24.19
CA ILE A 219 16.25 -25.37 -24.44
C ILE A 219 16.59 -25.72 -25.90
N GLU A 220 16.30 -24.84 -26.85
CA GLU A 220 16.66 -25.03 -28.26
C GLU A 220 18.18 -25.12 -28.46
N LYS A 221 18.96 -24.24 -27.83
CA LYS A 221 20.44 -24.33 -27.84
C LYS A 221 20.96 -25.62 -27.20
N HIS A 222 20.32 -26.11 -26.14
CA HIS A 222 20.69 -27.37 -25.51
C HIS A 222 20.37 -28.56 -26.43
N ALA A 223 19.22 -28.53 -27.10
CA ALA A 223 18.85 -29.53 -28.10
C ALA A 223 19.80 -29.54 -29.30
N GLU A 224 20.24 -28.36 -29.78
CA GLU A 224 21.30 -28.25 -30.80
C GLU A 224 22.60 -28.92 -30.36
N LYS A 225 23.06 -28.66 -29.13
CA LYS A 225 24.31 -29.23 -28.59
C LYS A 225 24.27 -30.75 -28.49
N ILE A 226 23.10 -31.32 -28.20
CA ILE A 226 22.87 -32.77 -28.12
C ILE A 226 22.52 -33.35 -29.50
N ALA A 227 22.41 -32.51 -30.53
CA ALA A 227 21.94 -32.86 -31.87
C ALA A 227 20.58 -33.58 -31.86
N ALA A 228 19.71 -33.23 -30.91
CA ALA A 228 18.37 -33.78 -30.80
C ALA A 228 17.40 -33.00 -31.69
N THR A 229 16.69 -33.69 -32.58
CA THR A 229 15.64 -33.10 -33.43
C THR A 229 14.30 -32.99 -32.73
N THR A 230 14.05 -33.83 -31.72
CA THR A 230 12.84 -33.84 -30.89
C THR A 230 13.18 -33.41 -29.46
N ILE A 231 12.55 -32.35 -28.98
CA ILE A 231 12.69 -31.86 -27.61
C ILE A 231 11.70 -32.61 -26.73
N THR A 232 12.24 -33.55 -25.94
CA THR A 232 11.51 -34.31 -24.92
C THR A 232 11.55 -33.60 -23.57
N TYR A 233 10.75 -34.07 -22.61
CA TYR A 233 10.73 -33.54 -21.25
C TYR A 233 12.13 -33.49 -20.61
N ALA A 234 12.94 -34.54 -20.77
CA ALA A 234 14.29 -34.61 -20.20
C ALA A 234 15.23 -33.54 -20.77
N ILE A 235 15.12 -33.26 -22.08
CA ILE A 235 15.92 -32.22 -22.76
C ILE A 235 15.49 -30.83 -22.29
N ALA A 236 14.18 -30.61 -22.12
CA ALA A 236 13.65 -29.36 -21.58
C ALA A 236 14.10 -29.12 -20.12
N GLU A 237 14.09 -30.16 -19.28
CA GLU A 237 14.55 -30.06 -17.90
C GLU A 237 16.06 -29.80 -17.80
N ALA A 238 16.87 -30.52 -18.57
CA ALA A 238 18.31 -30.30 -18.64
C ALA A 238 18.67 -28.89 -19.16
N GLY A 239 17.95 -28.39 -20.17
CA GLY A 239 18.10 -27.02 -20.68
C GLY A 239 17.76 -25.95 -19.62
N ILE A 240 16.72 -26.18 -18.82
CA ILE A 240 16.33 -25.26 -17.73
C ILE A 240 17.33 -25.31 -16.57
N GLU A 241 17.90 -26.47 -16.25
CA GLU A 241 18.90 -26.55 -15.19
C GLU A 241 20.20 -25.84 -15.60
N GLN A 242 20.61 -25.96 -16.87
CA GLN A 242 21.68 -25.13 -17.43
C GLN A 242 21.32 -23.64 -17.35
N ALA A 243 20.08 -23.27 -17.66
CA ALA A 243 19.63 -21.87 -17.58
C ALA A 243 19.74 -21.29 -16.17
N LYS A 244 19.42 -22.06 -15.12
CA LYS A 244 19.61 -21.61 -13.73
C LYS A 244 21.09 -21.38 -13.40
N GLY A 245 21.98 -22.27 -13.85
CA GLY A 245 23.42 -22.10 -13.68
C GLY A 245 23.94 -20.83 -14.34
N TYR A 246 23.57 -20.59 -15.61
CA TYR A 246 23.92 -19.35 -16.32
C TYR A 246 23.32 -18.10 -15.65
N MET A 247 22.08 -18.17 -15.15
CA MET A 247 21.46 -17.06 -14.41
C MET A 247 22.17 -16.80 -13.08
N GLU A 248 22.59 -17.83 -12.34
CA GLU A 248 23.34 -17.67 -11.09
C GLU A 248 24.71 -17.02 -11.32
N GLU A 249 25.42 -17.43 -12.38
CA GLU A 249 26.70 -16.82 -12.78
C GLU A 249 26.52 -15.38 -13.28
N ALA A 250 25.46 -15.10 -14.04
CA ALA A 250 25.14 -13.76 -14.51
C ALA A 250 24.73 -12.81 -13.36
N MET A 251 24.06 -13.33 -12.32
CA MET A 251 23.78 -12.59 -11.08
C MET A 251 25.06 -12.28 -10.30
N LYS A 252 26.05 -13.18 -10.31
CA LYS A 252 27.36 -12.96 -9.67
C LYS A 252 28.24 -11.94 -10.41
N THR A 253 28.16 -11.91 -11.74
CA THR A 253 28.96 -11.02 -12.60
C THR A 253 28.30 -9.67 -12.89
N GLY A 254 27.01 -9.53 -12.55
CA GLY A 254 26.26 -8.28 -12.69
C GLY A 254 25.86 -7.91 -14.12
N ASN A 255 26.12 -8.78 -15.11
CA ASN A 255 25.88 -8.49 -16.53
C ASN A 255 24.79 -9.37 -17.17
N LEU A 256 23.63 -9.47 -16.50
CA LEU A 256 22.51 -10.31 -16.95
C LEU A 256 21.96 -9.91 -18.34
N LYS A 257 21.86 -8.62 -18.63
CA LYS A 257 21.27 -8.16 -19.89
C LYS A 257 22.09 -8.59 -21.10
N ASP A 258 23.39 -8.29 -21.10
CA ASP A 258 24.27 -8.59 -22.22
C ASP A 258 24.40 -10.11 -22.46
N ILE A 259 24.46 -10.88 -21.37
CA ILE A 259 24.53 -12.35 -21.45
C ILE A 259 23.23 -12.91 -22.01
N ILE A 260 22.06 -12.45 -21.55
CA ILE A 260 20.78 -12.94 -22.06
C ILE A 260 20.53 -12.48 -23.50
N GLU A 261 20.93 -11.27 -23.87
CA GLU A 261 20.85 -10.77 -25.26
C GLU A 261 21.75 -11.58 -26.21
N SER A 262 22.96 -11.97 -25.78
CA SER A 262 23.81 -12.91 -26.54
C SER A 262 23.18 -14.30 -26.70
N LEU A 263 22.34 -14.71 -25.74
CA LEU A 263 21.70 -16.02 -25.74
C LEU A 263 20.48 -16.08 -26.64
N ILE A 264 19.64 -15.04 -26.67
CA ILE A 264 18.45 -14.96 -27.52
C ILE A 264 18.85 -14.71 -28.99
N GLY A 265 20.05 -14.17 -29.23
CA GLY A 265 20.45 -13.63 -30.52
C GLY A 265 19.64 -12.36 -30.82
N HIS A 266 20.21 -11.42 -31.56
CA HIS A 266 19.47 -10.22 -31.97
C HIS A 266 18.28 -10.61 -32.86
N LYS A 267 17.13 -10.91 -32.25
CA LYS A 267 15.84 -10.64 -32.86
C LYS A 267 15.68 -9.13 -32.76
N GLN A 268 16.23 -8.42 -33.75
CA GLN A 268 15.76 -7.08 -34.03
C GLN A 268 14.25 -7.18 -34.24
N SER A 269 13.51 -6.46 -33.41
CA SER A 269 12.10 -6.16 -33.64
C SER A 269 11.91 -5.53 -35.01
#